data_AF-A0A3C0CTR2-F1
#
_entry.id   AF-A0A3C0CTR2-F1
#
_cell.length_a   1.000
_cell.length_b   1.000
_cell.length_c   1.000
_cell.angle_alpha   90.00
_cell.angle_beta   90.00
_cell.angle_gamma   90.00
#
_symmetry.space_group_name_H-M   'P 1'
#
loop_
_entity.id
_entity.type
_entity.pdbx_description
1 polymer ?
#
loop_
_entity_poly.entity_id
_entity_poly.type
_entity_poly.pdbx_seq_one_letter_code
_entity_poly.pdbx_strand_id
1 'polypeptide(L)'
;LGAKYVPNVLADEGYADLALTMLTQTTYPSWGYWIEQGATTLWENWEGDTSRNHIMFGDVSAWMYKTLAGITPDTSSPGFRHFAIRPRVLRGLDWVEAEHKSMYGPIRSGWHIAEDSILFDIEVPVNTSATLYLPAKDPQTMMEGGCPVAESEGIQVAGMEDGYVILSAGSGVYQLTVRIIWAQARYSPRSLLI
;
A
#
# COMPACT_ATOMS: atom_id res chain seq x y z
N LEU A 1 12.47 -11.96 15.03
CA LEU A 1 11.34 -12.75 14.47
C LEU A 1 10.02 -11.98 14.47
N GLY A 2 9.50 -11.55 15.62
CA GLY A 2 8.20 -10.83 15.69
C GLY A 2 8.11 -9.56 14.84
N ALA A 3 9.18 -8.76 14.75
CA ALA A 3 9.21 -7.53 13.96
C ALA A 3 8.87 -7.71 12.46
N LYS A 4 9.08 -8.93 11.91
CA LYS A 4 8.67 -9.28 10.56
C LYS A 4 7.16 -9.51 10.44
N TYR A 5 6.54 -10.15 11.43
CA TYR A 5 5.17 -10.62 11.31
C TYR A 5 4.15 -9.61 11.83
N VAL A 6 4.45 -8.90 12.92
CA VAL A 6 3.49 -8.03 13.59
C VAL A 6 2.91 -6.95 12.67
N PRO A 7 3.71 -6.16 11.91
CA PRO A 7 3.16 -5.15 11.02
C PRO A 7 2.32 -5.72 9.87
N ASN A 8 2.73 -6.87 9.33
CA ASN A 8 2.01 -7.55 8.25
C ASN A 8 0.66 -8.09 8.75
N VAL A 9 0.63 -8.80 9.87
CA VAL A 9 -0.62 -9.33 10.45
C VAL A 9 -1.58 -8.20 10.83
N LEU A 10 -1.08 -7.11 11.42
CA LEU A 10 -1.92 -5.94 11.69
C LEU A 10 -2.56 -5.39 10.41
N ALA A 11 -1.80 -5.28 9.32
CA ALA A 11 -2.32 -4.79 8.05
C ALA A 11 -3.34 -5.74 7.41
N ASP A 12 -3.10 -7.05 7.48
CA ASP A 12 -4.00 -8.10 6.98
C ASP A 12 -5.34 -8.09 7.74
N GLU A 13 -5.30 -7.84 9.04
CA GLU A 13 -6.47 -7.78 9.94
C GLU A 13 -7.16 -6.39 9.95
N GLY A 14 -6.77 -5.47 9.07
CA GLY A 14 -7.41 -4.16 8.92
C GLY A 14 -6.90 -3.06 9.86
N TYR A 15 -5.81 -3.30 10.58
CA TYR A 15 -5.12 -2.36 11.50
C TYR A 15 -3.82 -1.81 10.91
N ALA A 16 -3.82 -1.52 9.61
CA ALA A 16 -2.65 -0.98 8.92
C ALA A 16 -2.23 0.41 9.44
N ASP A 17 -3.16 1.19 9.98
CA ASP A 17 -2.92 2.46 10.67
C ASP A 17 -2.14 2.27 11.99
N LEU A 18 -2.46 1.23 12.76
CA LEU A 18 -1.72 0.85 13.96
C LEU A 18 -0.31 0.36 13.61
N ALA A 19 -0.18 -0.44 12.54
CA ALA A 19 1.13 -0.85 12.03
C ALA A 19 1.97 0.37 11.63
N LEU A 20 1.40 1.34 10.91
CA LEU A 20 2.09 2.58 10.56
C LEU A 20 2.52 3.37 11.81
N THR A 21 1.65 3.47 12.81
CA THR A 21 1.96 4.14 14.10
C THR A 21 3.13 3.47 14.81
N MET A 22 3.16 2.13 14.85
CA MET A 22 4.27 1.36 15.43
C MET A 22 5.58 1.62 14.67
N LEU A 23 5.54 1.62 13.34
CA LEU A 23 6.72 1.76 12.49
C LEU A 23 7.29 3.19 12.50
N THR A 24 6.47 4.20 12.75
CA THR A 24 6.86 5.62 12.74
C THR A 24 7.12 6.21 14.13
N GLN A 25 6.96 5.42 15.20
CA GLN A 25 7.34 5.83 16.56
C GLN A 25 8.83 6.20 16.62
N THR A 26 9.16 7.24 17.39
CA THR A 26 10.54 7.74 17.57
C THR A 26 11.10 7.49 18.96
N THR A 27 10.27 7.07 19.93
CA THR A 27 10.74 6.65 21.27
C THR A 27 11.27 5.21 21.26
N TYR A 28 12.21 4.91 22.15
CA TYR A 28 12.73 3.54 22.34
C TYR A 28 11.63 2.55 22.80
N PRO A 29 11.59 1.31 22.29
CA PRO A 29 12.34 0.76 21.15
C PRO A 29 11.61 0.96 19.81
N SER A 30 12.28 1.53 18.80
CA SER A 30 11.68 1.75 17.47
C SER A 30 12.73 2.00 16.38
N TRP A 31 12.34 1.88 15.10
CA TRP A 31 13.17 2.32 13.97
C TRP A 31 13.38 3.83 13.98
N GLY A 32 12.35 4.61 14.36
CA GLY A 32 12.48 6.06 14.49
C GLY A 32 13.49 6.45 15.56
N TYR A 33 13.55 5.72 16.68
CA TYR A 33 14.59 5.93 17.70
C TYR A 33 16.00 5.78 17.11
N TRP A 34 16.27 4.77 16.28
CA TRP A 34 17.57 4.65 15.62
C TRP A 34 17.88 5.85 14.73
N ILE A 35 16.90 6.36 13.99
CA ILE A 35 17.05 7.56 13.15
C ILE A 35 17.40 8.77 14.02
N GLU A 36 16.71 8.96 15.15
CA GLU A 36 16.99 10.04 16.12
C GLU A 36 18.41 9.92 16.72
N GLN A 37 18.98 8.72 16.78
CA GLN A 37 20.37 8.48 17.20
C GLN A 37 21.39 8.59 16.06
N GLY A 38 20.98 8.98 14.85
CA GLY A 38 21.85 9.16 13.68
C GLY A 38 22.18 7.88 12.93
N ALA A 39 21.37 6.83 13.05
CA ALA A 39 21.55 5.61 12.27
C ALA A 39 21.34 5.85 10.76
N THR A 40 22.30 5.39 9.95
CA THR A 40 22.20 5.37 8.47
C THR A 40 21.99 3.96 7.90
N THR A 41 21.96 2.96 8.78
CA THR A 41 21.78 1.52 8.51
C THR A 41 20.95 0.92 9.63
N LEU A 42 20.42 -0.29 9.43
CA LEU A 42 19.69 -1.01 10.47
C LEU A 42 20.65 -1.61 11.51
N TRP A 43 20.26 -1.61 12.78
CA TRP A 43 21.07 -2.17 13.87
C TRP A 43 20.64 -3.59 14.23
N GLU A 44 21.51 -4.32 14.90
CA GLU A 44 21.27 -5.71 15.32
C GLU A 44 20.33 -5.81 16.53
N ASN A 45 20.33 -4.81 17.40
CA ASN A 45 19.44 -4.68 18.54
C ASN A 45 18.93 -3.24 18.72
N TRP A 46 17.93 -3.06 19.59
CA TRP A 46 17.28 -1.77 19.77
C TRP A 46 18.16 -0.77 20.52
N GLU A 47 19.01 -1.26 21.42
CA GLU A 47 19.94 -0.48 22.25
C GLU A 47 21.07 0.13 21.43
N GLY A 48 21.51 -0.54 20.35
CA GLY A 48 22.57 -0.03 19.47
C GLY A 48 23.99 -0.16 20.02
N ASP A 49 24.20 -1.04 21.00
CA ASP A 49 25.51 -1.35 21.61
C ASP A 49 26.23 -2.52 20.91
N THR A 50 25.61 -3.18 19.93
CA THR A 50 26.21 -4.22 19.08
C THR A 50 26.39 -3.76 17.62
N SER A 51 26.27 -4.65 16.63
CA SER A 51 26.44 -4.29 15.22
C SER A 51 25.40 -3.24 14.79
N ARG A 52 25.86 -2.19 14.11
CA ARG A 52 25.03 -1.12 13.57
C ARG A 52 24.74 -1.27 12.08
N ASN A 53 24.98 -2.46 11.53
CA ASN A 53 24.69 -2.77 10.13
C ASN A 53 24.21 -4.23 10.00
N HIS A 54 22.93 -4.44 10.31
CA HIS A 54 22.32 -5.77 10.39
C HIS A 54 20.89 -5.79 9.83
N ILE A 55 20.64 -6.62 8.82
CA ILE A 55 19.43 -6.54 7.96
C ILE A 55 18.16 -7.15 8.56
N MET A 56 18.23 -7.81 9.71
CA MET A 56 17.12 -8.63 10.26
C MET A 56 15.82 -7.85 10.55
N PHE A 57 15.91 -6.53 10.70
CA PHE A 57 14.76 -5.63 10.87
C PHE A 57 14.30 -4.95 9.56
N GLY A 58 14.81 -5.39 8.41
CA GLY A 58 14.58 -4.78 7.11
C GLY A 58 13.24 -5.12 6.44
N ASP A 59 12.47 -6.07 7.00
CA ASP A 59 11.14 -6.44 6.45
C ASP A 59 10.15 -5.26 6.44
N VAL A 60 10.40 -4.22 7.25
CA VAL A 60 9.67 -2.96 7.20
C VAL A 60 9.63 -2.36 5.79
N SER A 61 10.70 -2.53 5.00
CA SER A 61 10.72 -2.11 3.60
C SER A 61 9.71 -2.89 2.78
N ALA A 62 9.69 -4.22 2.90
CA ALA A 62 8.71 -5.05 2.20
C ALA A 62 7.27 -4.71 2.60
N TRP A 63 7.03 -4.38 3.88
CA TRP A 63 5.73 -3.90 4.35
C TRP A 63 5.30 -2.60 3.66
N MET A 64 6.22 -1.63 3.46
CA MET A 64 5.90 -0.39 2.75
C MET A 64 5.44 -0.69 1.30
N TYR A 65 6.14 -1.57 0.58
CA TYR A 65 5.76 -1.97 -0.78
C TYR A 65 4.41 -2.68 -0.84
N LYS A 66 4.20 -3.67 0.05
CA LYS A 66 3.02 -4.53 0.03
C LYS A 66 1.77 -3.85 0.58
N THR A 67 1.92 -3.01 1.59
CA THR A 67 0.79 -2.41 2.32
C THR A 67 0.51 -0.99 1.82
N LEU A 68 1.52 -0.12 1.82
CA LEU A 68 1.30 1.29 1.46
C LEU A 68 1.11 1.46 -0.05
N ALA A 69 2.03 0.91 -0.84
CA ALA A 69 1.90 0.90 -2.30
C ALA A 69 1.03 -0.25 -2.82
N GLY A 70 0.79 -1.29 -2.03
CA GLY A 70 -0.13 -2.37 -2.40
C GLY A 70 0.44 -3.43 -3.35
N ILE A 71 1.73 -3.39 -3.71
CA ILE A 71 2.29 -4.27 -4.73
C ILE A 71 2.55 -5.65 -4.12
N THR A 72 1.80 -6.65 -4.57
CA THR A 72 1.91 -8.03 -4.07
C THR A 72 1.94 -9.03 -5.23
N PRO A 73 2.83 -10.04 -5.18
CA PRO A 73 2.85 -11.08 -6.21
C PRO A 73 1.62 -11.98 -6.08
N ASP A 74 1.07 -12.42 -7.20
CA ASP A 74 0.08 -13.48 -7.22
C ASP A 74 0.78 -14.84 -7.08
N THR A 75 0.46 -15.59 -6.03
CA THR A 75 1.05 -16.90 -5.76
C THR A 75 0.62 -17.96 -6.78
N SER A 76 -0.51 -17.77 -7.44
CA SER A 76 -1.00 -18.64 -8.52
C SER A 76 -0.35 -18.33 -9.88
N SER A 77 0.27 -17.15 -10.03
CA SER A 77 0.94 -16.68 -11.24
C SER A 77 2.31 -16.05 -10.91
N PRO A 78 3.29 -16.89 -10.53
CA PRO A 78 4.56 -16.41 -9.98
C PRO A 78 5.37 -15.57 -10.96
N GLY A 79 6.30 -14.78 -10.42
CA GLY A 79 7.21 -13.93 -11.20
C GLY A 79 6.60 -12.60 -11.65
N PHE A 80 5.46 -12.19 -11.08
CA PHE A 80 4.69 -11.00 -11.48
C PHE A 80 4.12 -11.07 -12.90
N ARG A 81 3.87 -12.29 -13.42
CA ARG A 81 3.12 -12.44 -14.67
C ARG A 81 1.67 -11.96 -14.52
N HIS A 82 1.10 -12.23 -13.34
CA HIS A 82 -0.04 -11.50 -12.80
C HIS A 82 0.31 -11.07 -11.37
N PHE A 83 -0.25 -9.96 -10.90
CA PHE A 83 0.00 -9.43 -9.56
C PHE A 83 -1.18 -8.60 -9.07
N ALA A 84 -1.19 -8.27 -7.78
CA ALA A 84 -2.20 -7.39 -7.21
C ALA A 84 -1.59 -6.05 -6.81
N ILE A 85 -2.39 -5.00 -7.01
CA ILE A 85 -2.17 -3.66 -6.44
C ILE A 85 -3.33 -3.37 -5.49
N ARG A 86 -3.06 -3.39 -4.18
CA ARG A 86 -4.04 -3.13 -3.12
C ARG A 86 -3.49 -2.10 -2.11
N PRO A 87 -3.34 -0.83 -2.50
CA PRO A 87 -2.78 0.19 -1.62
C PRO A 87 -3.70 0.44 -0.42
N ARG A 88 -3.11 0.59 0.76
CA ARG A 88 -3.78 1.09 1.96
C ARG A 88 -3.56 2.59 2.05
N VAL A 89 -4.60 3.37 1.77
CA VAL A 89 -4.60 4.82 1.95
C VAL A 89 -4.84 5.12 3.42
N LEU A 90 -3.79 5.50 4.14
CA LEU A 90 -3.79 5.70 5.59
C LEU A 90 -3.76 7.19 5.94
N ARG A 91 -4.42 7.56 7.04
CA ARG A 91 -4.30 8.90 7.61
C ARG A 91 -2.86 9.14 8.07
N GLY A 92 -2.37 10.37 7.92
CA GLY A 92 -1.00 10.77 8.28
C GLY A 92 0.02 10.62 7.15
N LEU A 93 -0.41 10.14 5.98
CA LEU A 93 0.36 10.14 4.75
C LEU A 93 -0.45 10.88 3.68
N ASP A 94 0.16 11.87 3.03
CA ASP A 94 -0.47 12.63 1.94
C ASP A 94 -0.33 11.88 0.61
N TRP A 95 0.76 11.13 0.45
CA TRP A 95 1.08 10.37 -0.75
C TRP A 95 2.01 9.20 -0.47
N VAL A 96 2.02 8.24 -1.40
CA VAL A 96 2.97 7.14 -1.47
C VAL A 96 3.29 6.89 -2.94
N GLU A 97 4.55 6.58 -3.25
CA GLU A 97 4.97 6.11 -4.56
C GLU A 97 5.95 4.95 -4.39
N ALA A 98 5.77 3.89 -5.16
CA ALA A 98 6.73 2.80 -5.22
C ALA A 98 6.88 2.25 -6.64
N GLU A 99 8.11 1.87 -6.99
CA GLU A 99 8.46 1.14 -8.19
C GLU A 99 9.10 -0.21 -7.82
N HIS A 100 8.56 -1.30 -8.33
CA HIS A 100 9.18 -2.63 -8.28
C HIS A 100 9.68 -3.04 -9.67
N LYS A 101 10.99 -3.25 -9.78
CA LYS A 101 11.62 -3.70 -11.04
C LYS A 101 11.46 -5.22 -11.19
N SER A 102 10.43 -5.63 -11.91
CA SER A 102 10.20 -7.03 -12.25
C SER A 102 11.02 -7.45 -13.49
N MET A 103 11.01 -8.75 -13.78
CA MET A 103 11.59 -9.27 -15.03
C MET A 103 10.86 -8.80 -16.31
N TYR A 104 9.62 -8.31 -16.18
CA TYR A 104 8.81 -7.81 -17.29
C TYR A 104 8.92 -6.29 -17.48
N GLY A 105 9.52 -5.57 -16.52
CA GLY A 105 9.57 -4.12 -16.49
C GLY A 105 9.17 -3.53 -15.14
N PRO A 106 9.09 -2.19 -15.04
CA PRO A 106 8.71 -1.49 -13.81
C PRO A 106 7.21 -1.64 -13.51
N ILE A 107 6.88 -2.12 -12.31
CA ILE A 107 5.54 -2.06 -11.74
C ILE A 107 5.50 -0.81 -10.87
N ARG A 108 4.62 0.14 -11.18
CA ARG A 108 4.41 1.33 -10.34
C ARG A 108 3.06 1.30 -9.67
N SER A 109 3.06 1.73 -8.43
CA SER A 109 1.84 2.01 -7.67
C SER A 109 2.08 3.21 -6.78
N GLY A 110 1.40 4.29 -7.11
CA GLY A 110 1.40 5.51 -6.34
C GLY A 110 -0.02 5.99 -6.07
N TRP A 111 -0.18 6.72 -4.96
CA TRP A 111 -1.40 7.44 -4.67
C TRP A 111 -1.12 8.76 -3.98
N HIS A 112 -2.03 9.72 -4.16
CA HIS A 112 -1.98 11.04 -3.54
C HIS A 112 -3.40 11.46 -3.14
N ILE A 113 -3.56 11.93 -1.90
CA ILE A 113 -4.82 12.46 -1.38
C ILE A 113 -4.95 13.92 -1.82
N ALA A 114 -5.97 14.21 -2.64
CA ALA A 114 -6.41 15.56 -2.96
C ALA A 114 -7.60 15.95 -2.06
N GLU A 115 -8.12 17.18 -2.20
CA GLU A 115 -9.18 17.71 -1.32
C GLU A 115 -10.44 16.83 -1.29
N ASP A 116 -10.91 16.38 -2.45
CA ASP A 116 -12.16 15.62 -2.63
C ASP A 116 -11.96 14.26 -3.32
N SER A 117 -10.71 13.85 -3.51
CA SER A 117 -10.37 12.69 -4.34
C SER A 117 -9.06 12.05 -3.93
N ILE A 118 -8.87 10.80 -4.34
CA ILE A 118 -7.59 10.09 -4.30
C ILE A 118 -7.17 9.87 -5.74
N LEU A 119 -5.96 10.31 -6.07
CA LEU A 119 -5.34 10.08 -7.36
C LEU A 119 -4.44 8.85 -7.24
N PHE A 120 -4.52 7.93 -8.20
CA PHE A 120 -3.66 6.76 -8.31
C PHE A 120 -2.89 6.81 -9.63
N ASP A 121 -1.59 6.55 -9.56
CA ASP A 121 -0.70 6.38 -10.71
C ASP A 121 -0.19 4.94 -10.72
N ILE A 122 -0.59 4.17 -11.72
CA ILE A 122 -0.34 2.73 -11.79
C ILE A 122 0.28 2.38 -13.14
N GLU A 123 1.38 1.64 -13.11
CA GLU A 123 2.03 1.10 -14.31
C GLU A 123 2.06 -0.43 -14.25
N VAL A 124 1.47 -1.05 -15.28
CA VAL A 124 1.46 -2.50 -15.50
C VAL A 124 2.34 -2.82 -16.72
N PRO A 125 3.48 -3.51 -16.54
CA PRO A 125 4.38 -3.84 -17.64
C PRO A 125 3.71 -4.64 -18.78
N VAL A 126 4.27 -4.51 -19.98
CA VAL A 126 3.87 -5.33 -21.14
C VAL A 126 4.00 -6.82 -20.83
N ASN A 127 3.09 -7.64 -21.39
CA ASN A 127 2.97 -9.08 -21.16
C ASN A 127 2.61 -9.49 -19.72
N THR A 128 2.14 -8.54 -18.91
CA THR A 128 1.58 -8.80 -17.57
C THR A 128 0.17 -8.26 -17.45
N SER A 129 -0.51 -8.66 -16.38
CA SER A 129 -1.80 -8.11 -15.97
C SER A 129 -1.83 -7.91 -14.46
N ALA A 130 -2.78 -7.13 -13.97
CA ALA A 130 -2.95 -6.87 -12.56
C ALA A 130 -4.40 -6.91 -12.12
N THR A 131 -4.64 -7.32 -10.88
CA THR A 131 -5.89 -7.06 -10.17
C THR A 131 -5.69 -5.85 -9.26
N LEU A 132 -6.42 -4.78 -9.52
CA LEU A 132 -6.38 -3.56 -8.74
C LEU A 132 -7.53 -3.57 -7.72
N TYR A 133 -7.21 -3.34 -6.46
CA TYR A 133 -8.16 -3.17 -5.38
C TYR A 133 -8.04 -1.71 -4.92
N LEU A 134 -8.91 -0.85 -5.44
CA LEU A 134 -8.85 0.58 -5.13
C LEU A 134 -9.96 0.96 -4.15
N PRO A 135 -9.65 1.69 -3.06
CA PRO A 135 -10.64 2.08 -2.06
C PRO A 135 -11.66 3.02 -2.69
N ALA A 136 -12.88 2.53 -2.91
CA ALA A 136 -13.95 3.24 -3.58
C ALA A 136 -15.32 2.65 -3.18
N LYS A 137 -16.33 3.52 -3.04
CA LYS A 137 -17.69 3.09 -2.65
C LYS A 137 -18.50 2.52 -3.82
N ASP A 138 -18.19 2.95 -5.04
CA ASP A 138 -18.90 2.58 -6.26
C ASP A 138 -17.98 2.85 -7.46
N PRO A 139 -17.87 1.95 -8.46
CA PRO A 139 -17.12 2.21 -9.69
C PRO A 139 -17.55 3.49 -10.43
N GLN A 140 -18.81 3.94 -10.27
CA GLN A 140 -19.30 5.20 -10.86
C GLN A 140 -18.62 6.46 -10.30
N THR A 141 -17.92 6.34 -9.16
CA THR A 141 -17.13 7.43 -8.56
C THR A 141 -15.69 7.47 -9.07
N MET A 142 -15.33 6.55 -9.96
CA MET A 142 -13.97 6.36 -10.46
C MET A 142 -13.86 6.82 -11.91
N MET A 143 -12.79 7.56 -12.18
CA MET A 143 -12.41 8.01 -13.52
C MET A 143 -11.02 7.50 -13.86
N GLU A 144 -10.75 7.24 -15.13
CA GLU A 144 -9.41 7.02 -15.69
C GLU A 144 -9.21 7.99 -16.85
N GLY A 145 -8.15 8.79 -16.81
CA GLY A 145 -7.89 9.81 -17.84
C GLY A 145 -9.03 10.84 -18.03
N GLY A 146 -9.95 10.96 -17.07
CA GLY A 146 -11.14 11.82 -17.14
C GLY A 146 -12.41 11.15 -17.68
N CYS A 147 -12.34 9.89 -18.12
CA CYS A 147 -13.48 9.08 -18.54
C CYS A 147 -13.95 8.16 -17.39
N PRO A 148 -15.23 7.77 -17.33
CA PRO A 148 -15.69 6.77 -16.37
C PRO A 148 -14.89 5.47 -16.51
N VAL A 149 -14.44 4.88 -15.39
CA VAL A 149 -13.58 3.68 -15.42
C VAL A 149 -14.19 2.49 -16.17
N ALA A 150 -15.52 2.43 -16.25
CA ALA A 150 -16.25 1.38 -16.97
C ALA A 150 -16.13 1.49 -18.50
N GLU A 151 -15.71 2.66 -19.02
CA GLU A 151 -15.54 2.94 -20.45
C GLU A 151 -14.07 2.95 -20.88
N SER A 152 -13.14 2.80 -19.93
CA SER A 152 -11.70 2.87 -20.19
C SER A 152 -11.14 1.61 -20.84
N GLU A 153 -10.21 1.81 -21.77
CA GLU A 153 -9.50 0.72 -22.42
C GLU A 153 -8.46 0.10 -21.47
N GLY A 154 -8.27 -1.22 -21.53
CA GLY A 154 -7.27 -1.92 -20.73
C GLY A 154 -7.68 -2.17 -19.27
N ILE A 155 -8.77 -1.58 -18.78
CA ILE A 155 -9.33 -1.81 -17.43
C ILE A 155 -10.76 -2.35 -17.54
N GLN A 156 -11.14 -3.28 -16.67
CA GLN A 156 -12.51 -3.78 -16.53
C GLN A 156 -12.91 -3.87 -15.06
N VAL A 157 -14.13 -3.43 -14.74
CA VAL A 157 -14.70 -3.61 -13.39
C VAL A 157 -15.02 -5.09 -13.19
N ALA A 158 -14.33 -5.73 -12.24
CA ALA A 158 -14.45 -7.16 -11.96
C ALA A 158 -15.35 -7.44 -10.74
N GLY A 159 -15.56 -6.45 -9.85
CA GLY A 159 -16.42 -6.61 -8.69
C GLY A 159 -16.15 -5.57 -7.61
N MET A 160 -16.65 -5.84 -6.41
CA MET A 160 -16.46 -5.01 -5.22
C MET A 160 -16.36 -5.90 -3.98
N GLU A 161 -15.50 -5.53 -3.04
CA GLU A 161 -15.28 -6.26 -1.78
C GLU A 161 -14.73 -5.30 -0.73
N ASP A 162 -15.27 -5.33 0.50
CA ASP A 162 -14.73 -4.64 1.69
C ASP A 162 -14.38 -3.15 1.48
N GLY A 163 -15.20 -2.41 0.73
CA GLY A 163 -14.96 -0.99 0.43
C GLY A 163 -13.92 -0.74 -0.67
N TYR A 164 -13.56 -1.77 -1.42
CA TYR A 164 -12.74 -1.70 -2.62
C TYR A 164 -13.58 -1.98 -3.86
N VAL A 165 -13.30 -1.25 -4.93
CA VAL A 165 -13.66 -1.67 -6.29
C VAL A 165 -12.51 -2.49 -6.83
N ILE A 166 -12.85 -3.65 -7.41
CA ILE A 166 -11.90 -4.59 -8.00
C ILE A 166 -11.89 -4.35 -9.50
N LEU A 167 -10.71 -4.07 -10.04
CA LEU A 167 -10.48 -3.87 -11.47
C LEU A 167 -9.51 -4.93 -11.99
N SER A 168 -9.81 -5.50 -13.14
CA SER A 168 -8.85 -6.25 -13.94
C SER A 168 -8.16 -5.29 -14.91
N ALA A 169 -6.83 -5.22 -14.89
CA ALA A 169 -6.04 -4.34 -15.72
C ALA A 169 -5.05 -5.13 -16.58
N GLY A 170 -4.99 -4.81 -17.87
CA GLY A 170 -3.92 -5.23 -18.77
C GLY A 170 -2.67 -4.36 -18.61
N SER A 171 -1.67 -4.57 -19.45
CA SER A 171 -0.49 -3.70 -19.52
C SER A 171 -0.86 -2.28 -19.93
N GLY A 172 -0.30 -1.28 -19.25
CA GLY A 172 -0.59 0.13 -19.50
C GLY A 172 -0.14 1.02 -18.36
N VAL A 173 -0.30 2.34 -18.58
CA VAL A 173 -0.17 3.36 -17.55
C VAL A 173 -1.56 3.92 -17.30
N TYR A 174 -2.00 3.92 -16.06
CA TYR A 174 -3.35 4.28 -15.67
C TYR A 174 -3.31 5.40 -14.63
N GLN A 175 -4.04 6.48 -14.91
CA GLN A 175 -4.25 7.58 -13.99
C GLN A 175 -5.69 7.56 -13.52
N LEU A 176 -5.90 6.99 -12.34
CA LEU A 176 -7.22 6.75 -11.76
C LEU A 176 -7.53 7.82 -10.72
N THR A 177 -8.74 8.38 -10.78
CA THR A 177 -9.26 9.31 -9.77
C THR A 177 -10.45 8.68 -9.09
N VAL A 178 -10.42 8.59 -7.77
CA VAL A 178 -11.55 8.14 -6.96
C VAL A 178 -12.08 9.32 -6.16
N ARG A 179 -13.33 9.72 -6.39
CA ARG A 179 -13.95 10.79 -5.58
C ARG A 179 -14.25 10.28 -4.17
N ILE A 180 -13.74 10.99 -3.17
CA ILE A 180 -14.05 10.73 -1.76
C ILE A 180 -15.41 11.37 -1.47
N ILE A 181 -16.46 10.56 -1.44
CA ILE A 181 -17.71 11.00 -0.80
C ILE A 181 -17.49 10.86 0.71
N TRP A 182 -17.14 11.96 1.37
CA TRP A 182 -17.11 12.10 2.84
C TRP A 182 -18.53 11.96 3.45
N ALA A 183 -19.21 10.84 3.21
CA ALA A 183 -20.34 10.44 4.03
C ALA A 183 -19.77 9.83 5.31
N GLN A 184 -19.72 10.63 6.38
CA GLN A 184 -19.54 10.27 7.79
C GLN A 184 -19.00 8.85 8.03
N ALA A 185 -17.72 8.63 7.79
CA ALA A 185 -17.02 7.53 8.45
C ALA A 185 -16.80 7.92 9.91
N ARG A 186 -17.88 7.86 10.71
CA ARG A 186 -17.75 7.72 12.16
C ARG A 186 -17.06 6.38 12.37
N TYR A 187 -15.74 6.41 12.53
CA TYR A 187 -15.09 5.36 13.27
C TYR A 187 -15.64 5.46 14.69
N SER A 188 -16.50 4.52 15.06
CA SER A 188 -16.83 4.30 16.46
C SER A 188 -15.56 3.73 17.08
N PRO A 189 -14.90 4.41 18.03
CA PRO A 189 -13.85 3.77 18.79
C PRO A 189 -14.54 2.65 19.57
N ARG A 190 -14.35 1.39 19.14
CA ARG A 190 -14.57 0.27 20.04
C ARG A 190 -13.55 0.44 21.16
N SER A 191 -14.00 1.04 22.25
CA SER A 191 -13.35 0.95 23.55
C SER A 191 -13.18 -0.53 23.87
N LEU A 192 -11.96 -1.02 23.69
CA LEU A 192 -11.49 -2.23 24.35
C LEU A 192 -11.34 -1.87 25.83
N LEU A 193 -12.37 -2.18 26.60
CA LEU A 193 -12.21 -2.43 28.04
C LEU A 193 -11.36 -3.69 28.16
N ILE A 194 -10.18 -3.54 28.75
CA ILE A 194 -9.51 -4.60 29.49
C ILE A 194 -10.04 -4.52 30.92
#